data_AF-A0A949CNT1-F1
#
_entry.id   AF-A0A949CNT1-F1
#
_cell.length_a   1.000
_cell.length_b   1.000
_cell.length_c   1.000
_cell.angle_alpha   90.00
_cell.angle_beta   90.00
_cell.angle_gamma   90.00
#
_symmetry.space_group_name_H-M   'P 1'
#
loop_
_entity.id
_entity.type
_entity.pdbx_description
1 polymer ?
#
loop_
_entity_poly.entity_id
_entity_poly.type
_entity_poly.pdbx_seq_one_letter_code
_entity_poly.pdbx_strand_id
1 'polypeptide(L)'
;MKLICDPRDLKPETSWRETVWAWRGEEELIDHKRKARLCSAVLLPFQNKQPDWQSFFDSLQWMLEAAEFYNVEFVPVLNADTGYIFELEDPMYAEVLKRFRAAFPNQRFIAGITARGAEKDSAFDAERYRPLLDIVQQHENCEVMIMTSRWLNSLDPERRRD
;
A
#
# COMPACT_ATOMS: atom_id res chain seq x y z
N MET A 1 -3.23 16.53 33.71
CA MET A 1 -4.30 16.07 32.79
C MET A 1 -4.12 14.58 32.61
N LYS A 2 -5.17 13.77 32.75
CA LYS A 2 -5.07 12.31 32.59
C LYS A 2 -4.99 12.00 31.09
N LEU A 3 -3.93 11.31 30.65
CA LEU A 3 -3.80 10.88 29.26
C LEU A 3 -4.77 9.73 28.96
N ILE A 4 -5.30 9.72 27.74
CA ILE A 4 -6.14 8.63 27.21
C ILE A 4 -5.23 7.44 26.92
N CYS A 5 -5.55 6.27 27.48
CA CYS A 5 -4.73 5.07 27.36
C CYS A 5 -5.49 3.86 26.76
N ASP A 6 -6.82 3.95 26.62
CA ASP A 6 -7.64 2.94 25.97
C ASP A 6 -8.14 3.49 24.62
N PRO A 7 -7.93 2.79 23.49
CA PRO A 7 -8.40 3.23 22.18
C PRO A 7 -9.92 3.46 22.11
N ARG A 8 -10.70 2.80 22.97
CA ARG A 8 -12.17 2.95 23.03
C ARG A 8 -12.62 4.28 23.61
N ASP A 9 -11.74 4.98 24.32
CA ASP A 9 -12.01 6.30 24.88
C ASP A 9 -11.71 7.44 23.88
N LEU A 10 -11.17 7.11 22.70
CA LEU A 10 -10.91 8.07 21.64
C LEU A 10 -12.22 8.61 21.06
N LYS A 11 -12.32 9.93 20.99
CA LYS A 11 -13.39 10.64 20.28
C LYS A 11 -12.84 11.24 18.99
N PRO A 12 -13.68 11.50 17.97
CA PRO A 12 -13.24 12.13 16.72
C PRO A 12 -12.47 13.45 16.94
N GLU A 13 -12.80 14.19 17.99
CA GLU A 13 -12.17 15.44 18.38
C GLU A 13 -10.93 15.29 19.30
N THR A 14 -10.59 14.07 19.73
CA THR A 14 -9.40 13.83 20.58
C THR A 14 -8.13 14.17 19.81
N SER A 15 -7.34 15.09 20.34
CA SER A 15 -6.03 15.42 19.75
C SER A 15 -4.96 14.41 20.15
N TRP A 16 -3.97 14.20 19.27
CA TRP A 16 -2.88 13.23 19.48
C TRP A 16 -2.20 13.39 20.85
N ARG A 17 -1.94 14.64 21.27
CA ARG A 17 -1.25 14.99 22.53
C ARG A 17 -2.02 14.58 23.79
N GLU A 18 -3.29 14.28 23.69
CA GLU A 18 -4.12 13.83 24.81
C GLU A 18 -3.96 12.32 25.08
N THR A 19 -3.31 11.59 24.19
CA THR A 19 -3.13 10.14 24.28
C THR A 19 -1.79 9.77 24.91
N VAL A 20 -1.69 8.58 25.52
CA VAL A 20 -0.43 8.05 26.04
C VAL A 20 0.58 7.78 24.93
N TRP A 21 0.12 7.41 23.73
CA TRP A 21 0.97 7.03 22.61
C TRP A 21 1.76 8.21 22.03
N ALA A 22 1.26 9.44 22.16
CA ALA A 22 1.99 10.64 21.76
C ALA A 22 3.26 10.90 22.59
N TRP A 23 3.41 10.22 23.73
CA TRP A 23 4.48 10.43 24.68
C TRP A 23 5.28 9.14 24.95
N ARG A 24 4.94 8.03 24.31
CA ARG A 24 5.72 6.79 24.39
C ARG A 24 6.87 6.85 23.40
N GLY A 25 8.09 6.60 23.87
CA GLY A 25 9.24 6.40 23.00
C GLY A 25 9.05 5.17 22.12
N GLU A 26 9.57 5.22 20.89
CA GLU A 26 9.51 4.09 19.96
C GLU A 26 10.15 2.84 20.59
N GLU A 27 11.19 3.02 21.41
CA GLU A 27 11.92 1.96 22.11
C GLU A 27 11.03 1.14 23.05
N GLU A 28 9.99 1.75 23.63
CA GLU A 28 9.03 1.05 24.49
C GLU A 28 8.03 0.19 23.70
N LEU A 29 7.95 0.40 22.38
CA LEU A 29 7.03 -0.27 21.46
C LEU A 29 7.71 -1.34 20.60
N ILE A 30 9.05 -1.44 20.65
CA ILE A 30 9.82 -2.38 19.82
C ILE A 30 9.62 -3.83 20.28
N ASP A 31 9.18 -4.68 19.34
CA ASP A 31 9.15 -6.14 19.51
C ASP A 31 10.47 -6.75 18.99
N HIS A 32 11.41 -7.02 19.91
CA HIS A 32 12.68 -7.65 19.56
C HIS A 32 12.57 -9.16 19.24
N LYS A 33 11.40 -9.78 19.41
CA LYS A 33 11.23 -11.23 19.24
C LYS A 33 10.77 -11.60 17.83
N ARG A 34 10.05 -10.71 17.15
CA ARG A 34 9.53 -10.95 15.80
C ARG A 34 10.40 -10.25 14.77
N LYS A 35 10.76 -10.98 13.70
CA LYS A 35 11.33 -10.34 12.52
C LYS A 35 10.21 -9.67 11.74
N ALA A 36 10.42 -8.41 11.36
CA ALA A 36 9.50 -7.70 10.51
C ALA A 36 9.38 -8.39 9.14
N ARG A 37 8.15 -8.46 8.62
CA ARG A 37 7.91 -8.79 7.21
C ARG A 37 8.54 -7.71 6.35
N LEU A 38 9.26 -8.11 5.30
CA LEU A 38 9.77 -7.19 4.30
C LEU A 38 8.64 -6.87 3.32
N CYS A 39 8.14 -5.64 3.35
CA CYS A 39 7.26 -5.10 2.33
C CYS A 39 8.03 -4.05 1.53
N SER A 40 8.29 -4.32 0.25
CA SER A 40 9.03 -3.40 -0.61
C SER A 40 8.11 -2.80 -1.67
N ALA A 41 8.02 -1.47 -1.74
CA ALA A 41 7.41 -0.79 -2.88
C ALA A 41 8.28 -0.99 -4.11
N VAL A 42 7.81 -1.84 -5.04
CA VAL A 42 8.61 -2.29 -6.17
C VAL A 42 8.52 -1.26 -7.28
N LEU A 43 9.68 -0.80 -7.75
CA LEU A 43 9.80 0.04 -8.93
C LEU A 43 9.41 -0.76 -10.18
N LEU A 44 8.60 -0.18 -11.06
CA LEU A 44 8.45 -0.64 -12.44
C LEU A 44 9.47 0.10 -13.31
N PRO A 45 10.64 -0.48 -13.63
CA PRO A 45 11.65 0.20 -14.43
C PRO A 45 11.16 0.41 -15.86
N PHE A 46 11.60 1.51 -16.48
CA PHE A 46 11.33 1.81 -17.88
C PHE A 46 12.63 1.98 -18.66
N GLN A 47 12.67 1.42 -19.86
CA GLN A 47 13.70 1.65 -20.86
C GLN A 47 13.03 2.07 -22.17
N ASN A 48 13.46 3.17 -22.77
CA ASN A 48 12.88 3.70 -24.02
C ASN A 48 11.35 3.88 -23.95
N LYS A 49 10.83 4.34 -22.81
CA LYS A 49 9.39 4.53 -22.52
C LYS A 49 8.56 3.24 -22.55
N GLN A 50 9.20 2.09 -22.45
CA GLN A 50 8.53 0.80 -22.29
C GLN A 50 8.96 0.18 -20.96
N PRO A 51 8.08 -0.59 -20.28
CA PRO A 51 8.50 -1.30 -19.09
C PRO A 51 9.64 -2.26 -19.40
N ASP A 52 10.71 -2.20 -18.60
CA ASP A 52 11.81 -3.14 -18.64
C ASP A 52 11.47 -4.35 -17.77
N TRP A 53 10.76 -5.30 -18.36
CA TRP A 53 10.28 -6.49 -17.65
C TRP A 53 11.40 -7.36 -17.10
N GLN A 54 12.55 -7.44 -17.79
CA GLN A 54 13.66 -8.26 -17.33
C GLN A 54 14.22 -7.67 -16.03
N SER A 55 14.55 -6.37 -16.03
CA SER A 55 15.03 -5.69 -14.83
C SER A 55 14.01 -5.72 -13.69
N PHE A 56 12.72 -5.63 -14.00
CA PHE A 56 11.65 -5.76 -13.01
C PHE A 56 11.70 -7.12 -12.29
N PHE A 57 11.77 -8.21 -13.04
CA PHE A 57 11.80 -9.56 -12.46
C PHE A 57 13.12 -9.88 -11.78
N ASP A 58 14.25 -9.44 -12.32
CA ASP A 58 15.55 -9.62 -11.69
C ASP A 58 15.61 -8.93 -10.33
N SER A 59 15.02 -7.73 -10.21
CA SER A 59 14.93 -7.02 -8.93
C SER A 59 14.06 -7.75 -7.89
N LEU A 60 12.94 -8.33 -8.33
CA LEU A 60 12.04 -9.12 -7.47
C LEU A 60 12.73 -10.40 -6.98
N GLN A 61 13.42 -11.10 -7.87
CA GLN A 61 14.17 -12.30 -7.55
C GLN A 61 15.28 -12.01 -6.53
N TRP A 62 16.03 -10.93 -6.74
CA TRP A 62 17.04 -10.48 -5.77
C TRP A 62 16.44 -10.16 -4.39
N MET A 63 15.28 -9.49 -4.34
CA MET A 63 14.60 -9.20 -3.06
C MET A 63 14.10 -10.46 -2.36
N LEU A 64 13.62 -11.47 -3.11
CA LEU A 64 13.25 -12.77 -2.58
C LEU A 64 14.45 -13.48 -1.95
N GLU A 65 15.59 -13.51 -2.65
CA GLU A 65 16.84 -14.11 -2.16
C GLU A 65 17.36 -13.41 -0.91
N ALA A 66 17.28 -12.08 -0.86
CA ALA A 66 17.63 -11.31 0.32
C ALA A 66 16.73 -11.68 1.52
N ALA A 67 15.42 -11.79 1.30
CA ALA A 67 14.49 -12.16 2.34
C ALA A 67 14.72 -13.59 2.86
N GLU A 68 15.01 -14.53 1.95
CA GLU A 68 15.40 -15.90 2.30
C GLU A 68 16.67 -15.92 3.16
N PHE A 69 17.70 -15.18 2.75
CA PHE A 69 18.96 -15.06 3.49
C PHE A 69 18.76 -14.56 4.92
N TYR A 70 17.90 -13.56 5.11
CA TYR A 70 17.57 -13.04 6.44
C TYR A 70 16.48 -13.84 7.16
N ASN A 71 15.92 -14.89 6.54
CA ASN A 71 14.80 -15.69 7.02
C ASN A 71 13.64 -14.80 7.49
N VAL A 72 13.14 -13.97 6.58
CA VAL A 72 11.96 -13.09 6.75
C VAL A 72 10.97 -13.31 5.63
N GLU A 73 9.68 -13.10 5.91
CA GLU A 73 8.65 -13.10 4.87
C GLU A 73 8.83 -11.88 3.97
N PHE A 74 8.82 -12.06 2.66
CA PHE A 74 8.77 -10.98 1.68
C PHE A 74 7.42 -10.91 0.99
N VAL A 75 6.84 -9.71 0.94
CA VAL A 75 5.61 -9.40 0.20
C VAL A 75 5.86 -8.14 -0.63
N PRO A 76 6.08 -8.25 -1.95
CA PRO A 76 6.24 -7.08 -2.81
C PRO A 76 4.96 -6.26 -2.85
N VAL A 77 5.10 -4.94 -2.83
CA VAL A 77 4.04 -3.97 -3.05
C VAL A 77 4.14 -3.47 -4.49
N LEU A 78 3.24 -3.92 -5.34
CA LEU A 78 3.20 -3.61 -6.77
C LEU A 78 2.28 -2.42 -7.04
N ASN A 79 2.58 -1.65 -8.08
CA ASN A 79 1.78 -0.49 -8.52
C ASN A 79 1.46 0.46 -7.35
N ALA A 80 2.42 0.71 -6.47
CA ALA A 80 2.37 1.83 -5.52
C ALA A 80 2.90 3.12 -6.19
N ASP A 81 3.12 4.18 -5.41
CA ASP A 81 3.79 5.40 -5.88
C ASP A 81 5.12 5.11 -6.59
N THR A 82 5.97 4.28 -5.98
CA THR A 82 7.25 3.81 -6.58
C THR A 82 7.05 3.05 -7.90
N GLY A 83 5.88 2.43 -8.09
CA GLY A 83 5.48 1.72 -9.31
C GLY A 83 4.72 2.59 -10.31
N TYR A 84 4.72 3.92 -10.14
CA TYR A 84 4.05 4.88 -11.03
C TYR A 84 2.53 4.76 -11.12
N ILE A 85 1.86 4.38 -10.02
CA ILE A 85 0.40 4.18 -10.02
C ILE A 85 -0.38 5.36 -10.63
N PHE A 86 0.08 6.59 -10.44
CA PHE A 86 -0.61 7.80 -10.92
C PHE A 86 -0.44 8.02 -12.43
N GLU A 87 0.60 7.46 -13.04
CA GLU A 87 0.94 7.59 -14.46
C GLU A 87 0.53 6.35 -15.28
N LEU A 88 0.27 5.22 -14.63
CA LEU A 88 -0.16 4.00 -15.30
C LEU A 88 -1.65 4.07 -15.66
N GLU A 89 -1.96 3.87 -16.93
CA GLU A 89 -3.31 3.53 -17.38
C GLU A 89 -3.70 2.11 -16.94
N ASP A 90 -5.01 1.87 -16.77
CA ASP A 90 -5.54 0.60 -16.26
C ASP A 90 -5.06 -0.65 -17.00
N PRO A 91 -4.90 -0.67 -18.35
CA PRO A 91 -4.34 -1.83 -19.04
C PRO A 91 -2.89 -2.14 -18.64
N MET A 92 -2.05 -1.12 -18.44
CA MET A 92 -0.67 -1.34 -18.02
C MET A 92 -0.60 -1.75 -16.55
N TYR A 93 -1.42 -1.12 -15.69
CA TYR A 93 -1.59 -1.52 -14.30
C TYR A 93 -1.93 -3.03 -14.19
N ALA A 94 -2.92 -3.50 -14.97
CA ALA A 94 -3.33 -4.89 -15.01
C ALA A 94 -2.23 -5.81 -15.56
N GLU A 95 -1.51 -5.37 -16.60
CA GLU A 95 -0.43 -6.15 -17.21
C GLU A 95 0.72 -6.41 -16.22
N VAL A 96 1.06 -5.45 -15.35
CA VAL A 96 2.05 -5.66 -14.28
C VAL A 96 1.63 -6.80 -13.36
N LEU A 97 0.37 -6.80 -12.88
CA LEU A 97 -0.13 -7.83 -11.96
C LEU A 97 -0.19 -9.21 -12.63
N LYS A 98 -0.66 -9.25 -13.87
CA LYS A 98 -0.71 -10.47 -14.69
C LYS A 98 0.68 -11.06 -14.92
N ARG A 99 1.65 -10.23 -15.30
CA ARG A 99 3.04 -10.64 -15.52
C ARG A 99 3.71 -11.12 -14.23
N PHE A 100 3.48 -10.41 -13.13
CA PHE A 100 3.96 -10.83 -11.82
C PHE A 100 3.40 -12.21 -11.44
N ARG A 101 2.09 -12.41 -11.53
CA ARG A 101 1.45 -13.70 -11.20
C ARG A 101 1.94 -14.83 -12.11
N ALA A 102 2.21 -14.55 -13.38
CA ALA A 102 2.78 -15.54 -14.29
C ALA A 102 4.22 -15.95 -13.91
N ALA A 103 5.06 -14.99 -13.50
CA ALA A 103 6.43 -15.25 -13.08
C ALA A 103 6.53 -15.87 -11.68
N PHE A 104 5.63 -15.49 -10.77
CA PHE A 104 5.60 -15.93 -9.37
C PHE A 104 4.21 -16.48 -8.98
N PRO A 105 3.81 -17.67 -9.45
CA PRO A 105 2.44 -18.18 -9.35
C PRO A 105 1.88 -18.22 -7.93
N ASN A 106 2.70 -18.51 -6.92
CA ASN A 106 2.26 -18.68 -5.54
C ASN A 106 2.65 -17.51 -4.62
N GLN A 107 3.43 -16.54 -5.11
CA GLN A 107 3.94 -15.46 -4.28
C GLN A 107 2.81 -14.53 -3.83
N ARG A 108 2.76 -14.22 -2.54
CA ARG A 108 1.85 -13.19 -2.03
C ARG A 108 2.38 -11.82 -2.46
N PHE A 109 1.50 -10.92 -2.86
CA PHE A 109 1.85 -9.53 -3.12
C PHE A 109 0.75 -8.59 -2.60
N ILE A 110 1.11 -7.33 -2.44
CA ILE A 110 0.17 -6.24 -2.16
C ILE A 110 0.04 -5.40 -3.43
N ALA A 111 -1.17 -5.14 -3.91
CA ALA A 111 -1.42 -4.20 -4.99
C ALA A 111 -1.78 -2.83 -4.44
N GLY A 112 -1.08 -1.78 -4.88
CA GLY A 112 -1.49 -0.40 -4.64
C GLY A 112 -2.74 -0.06 -5.45
N ILE A 113 -3.72 0.58 -4.83
CA ILE A 113 -4.88 1.18 -5.52
C ILE A 113 -5.01 2.64 -5.11
N THR A 114 -5.67 3.44 -5.95
CA THR A 114 -5.97 4.84 -5.68
C THR A 114 -7.29 5.24 -6.34
N ALA A 115 -7.80 6.42 -6.00
CA ALA A 115 -9.00 6.98 -6.60
C ALA A 115 -8.70 7.49 -8.02
N ARG A 116 -9.03 6.70 -9.04
CA ARG A 116 -8.79 7.04 -10.46
C ARG A 116 -9.57 8.28 -10.88
N GLY A 117 -8.91 9.26 -11.50
CA GLY A 117 -9.58 10.46 -12.01
C GLY A 117 -9.96 11.50 -10.95
N ALA A 118 -9.61 11.25 -9.67
CA ALA A 118 -9.97 12.12 -8.56
C ALA A 118 -9.33 13.52 -8.65
N GLU A 119 -8.30 13.71 -9.48
CA GLU A 119 -7.72 15.02 -9.76
C GLU A 119 -8.72 15.99 -10.40
N LYS A 120 -9.76 15.46 -11.07
CA LYS A 120 -10.85 16.22 -11.72
C LYS A 120 -12.08 16.39 -10.84
N ASP A 121 -12.13 15.71 -9.69
CA ASP A 121 -13.26 15.79 -8.78
C ASP A 121 -13.21 17.08 -7.96
N SER A 122 -14.36 17.47 -7.42
CA SER A 122 -14.51 18.58 -6.45
C SER A 122 -14.94 18.12 -5.05
N ALA A 123 -15.19 16.81 -4.89
CA ALA A 123 -15.61 16.17 -3.66
C ALA A 123 -15.09 14.72 -3.61
N PHE A 124 -15.17 14.10 -2.43
CA PHE A 124 -14.82 12.70 -2.29
C PHE A 124 -15.84 11.79 -2.99
N ASP A 125 -15.34 10.84 -3.77
CA ASP A 125 -16.14 9.79 -4.39
C ASP A 125 -15.43 8.44 -4.23
N ALA A 126 -16.07 7.52 -3.49
CA ALA A 126 -15.55 6.19 -3.21
C ALA A 126 -15.59 5.27 -4.44
N GLU A 127 -16.46 5.53 -5.43
CA GLU A 127 -16.52 4.71 -6.64
C GLU A 127 -15.25 4.85 -7.50
N ARG A 128 -14.46 5.92 -7.29
CA ARG A 128 -13.17 6.12 -7.97
C ARG A 128 -12.14 5.03 -7.70
N TYR A 129 -12.26 4.28 -6.61
CA TYR A 129 -11.35 3.16 -6.31
C TYR A 129 -11.77 1.87 -7.02
N ARG A 130 -13.02 1.78 -7.46
CA ARG A 130 -13.62 0.54 -7.97
C ARG A 130 -12.94 -0.03 -9.21
N PRO A 131 -12.50 0.77 -10.22
CA PRO A 131 -11.82 0.23 -11.39
C PRO A 131 -10.56 -0.59 -11.04
N LEU A 132 -9.74 -0.07 -10.11
CA LEU A 132 -8.53 -0.78 -9.68
C LEU A 132 -8.85 -1.95 -8.76
N LEU A 133 -9.85 -1.82 -7.89
CA LEU A 133 -10.33 -2.96 -7.10
C LEU A 133 -10.79 -4.11 -7.99
N ASP A 134 -11.61 -3.84 -9.02
CA ASP A 134 -12.11 -4.85 -9.94
C ASP A 134 -10.98 -5.57 -10.71
N ILE A 135 -9.87 -4.88 -11.01
CA ILE A 135 -8.67 -5.50 -11.58
C ILE A 135 -7.97 -6.38 -10.54
N VAL A 136 -7.70 -5.85 -9.35
CA VAL A 136 -6.95 -6.56 -8.31
C VAL A 136 -7.68 -7.83 -7.84
N GLN A 137 -9.01 -7.78 -7.73
CA GLN A 137 -9.82 -8.93 -7.31
C GLN A 137 -9.77 -10.13 -8.27
N GLN A 138 -9.17 -9.97 -9.46
CA GLN A 138 -8.92 -11.08 -10.39
C GLN A 138 -7.71 -11.93 -10.00
N HIS A 139 -6.95 -11.54 -8.99
CA HIS A 139 -5.73 -12.21 -8.56
C HIS A 139 -5.89 -12.82 -7.16
N GLU A 140 -5.63 -14.13 -7.05
CA GLU A 140 -5.54 -14.82 -5.76
C GLU A 140 -4.26 -14.42 -5.00
N ASN A 141 -4.22 -14.69 -3.68
CA ASN A 141 -3.08 -14.37 -2.79
C ASN A 141 -2.57 -12.93 -2.96
N CYS A 142 -3.52 -11.99 -3.08
CA CYS A 142 -3.29 -10.58 -3.27
C CYS A 142 -3.93 -9.80 -2.10
N GLU A 143 -3.13 -8.96 -1.45
CA GLU A 143 -3.59 -7.96 -0.50
C GLU A 143 -3.70 -6.59 -1.20
N VAL A 144 -4.45 -5.64 -0.64
CA VAL A 144 -4.65 -4.31 -1.24
C VAL A 144 -4.11 -3.22 -0.31
N MET A 145 -3.32 -2.30 -0.87
CA MET A 145 -2.93 -1.06 -0.21
C MET A 145 -3.69 0.11 -0.83
N ILE A 146 -4.56 0.75 -0.05
CA ILE A 146 -5.35 1.88 -0.52
C ILE A 146 -4.59 3.18 -0.28
N MET A 147 -4.23 3.87 -1.36
CA MET A 147 -3.70 5.23 -1.33
C MET A 147 -4.88 6.19 -1.35
N THR A 148 -5.13 6.84 -0.22
CA THR A 148 -6.33 7.67 -0.02
C THR A 148 -6.30 8.92 -0.89
N SER A 149 -7.42 9.20 -1.55
CA SER A 149 -7.70 10.45 -2.25
C SER A 149 -7.55 11.65 -1.31
N ARG A 150 -6.95 12.73 -1.82
CA ARG A 150 -6.90 14.02 -1.11
C ARG A 150 -8.28 14.53 -0.70
N TRP A 151 -9.32 14.18 -1.46
CA TRP A 151 -10.69 14.61 -1.19
C TRP A 151 -11.30 13.96 0.03
N LEU A 152 -10.72 12.87 0.56
CA LEU A 152 -11.15 12.33 1.86
C LEU A 152 -11.06 13.41 2.96
N ASN A 153 -10.08 14.31 2.87
CA ASN A 153 -9.92 15.44 3.79
C ASN A 153 -10.99 16.54 3.64
N SER A 154 -11.90 16.47 2.67
CA SER A 154 -13.02 17.43 2.58
C SER A 154 -14.26 16.98 3.37
N LEU A 155 -14.33 15.71 3.78
CA LEU A 155 -15.43 15.18 4.58
C LEU A 155 -15.41 15.73 6.01
N ASP A 156 -16.53 15.68 6.73
CA ASP A 156 -16.54 15.91 8.18
C ASP A 156 -15.82 14.77 8.93
N PRO A 157 -15.34 15.00 10.18
CA PRO A 157 -14.54 14.00 10.91
C PRO A 157 -15.20 12.63 11.08
N GLU A 158 -16.52 12.57 11.22
CA GLU A 158 -17.23 11.29 11.35
C GLU A 158 -17.18 10.51 10.04
N ARG A 159 -17.47 11.16 8.91
CA ARG A 159 -17.36 10.54 7.58
C ARG A 159 -15.93 10.24 7.11
N ARG A 160 -14.89 10.81 7.73
CA ARG A 160 -13.49 10.42 7.47
C ARG A 160 -13.08 9.15 8.21
N ARG A 161 -13.75 8.84 9.32
CA ARG A 161 -13.49 7.66 10.13
C ARG A 161 -14.14 6.42 9.51
N ASP A 162 -15.37 6.58 9.03
CA ASP A 162 -16.20 5.51 8.45
C ASP A 162 -15.76 5.12 7.03
#